data_AF-A0A7C5I9H0-F1
#
_entry.id   AF-A0A7C5I9H0-F1
#
_cell.length_a   1.000
_cell.length_b   1.000
_cell.length_c   1.000
_cell.angle_alpha   90.00
_cell.angle_beta   90.00
_cell.angle_gamma   90.00
#
_symmetry.space_group_name_H-M   'P 1'
#
loop_
_entity.id
_entity.type
_entity.pdbx_description
1 polymer ?
#
loop_
_entity_poly.entity_id
_entity_poly.type
_entity_poly.pdbx_seq_one_letter_code
_entity_poly.pdbx_strand_id
1 'polypeptide(L)'
;MFRIHRLKPVQRQQFRWAPHTSGASTVKPKDYQQEGCIEASSPYAAWAALRQTSQPLEVGDMLEAADGTLLICKYVGFEPAKWFVAEPAPPQGSAETPAPAASLPS
;
A
#
# COMPACT_ATOMS: atom_id res chain seq x y z
N MET A 1 -1.69 18.17 3.00
CA MET A 1 -2.43 17.51 1.90
C MET A 1 -2.38 16.00 2.14
N PHE A 2 -3.53 15.32 2.06
CA PHE A 2 -3.66 13.86 2.16
C PHE A 2 -4.29 13.33 0.87
N ARG A 3 -3.72 12.28 0.28
CA ARG A 3 -4.33 11.57 -0.85
C ARG A 3 -5.26 10.49 -0.31
N ILE A 4 -6.42 10.33 -0.94
CA ILE A 4 -7.45 9.38 -0.51
C ILE A 4 -7.35 8.15 -1.40
N HIS A 5 -7.20 6.98 -0.78
CA HIS A 5 -7.15 5.69 -1.45
C HIS A 5 -8.33 4.84 -1.00
N ARG A 6 -9.29 4.63 -1.89
CA ARG A 6 -10.50 3.83 -1.64
C ARG A 6 -10.23 2.36 -1.85
N LEU A 7 -10.61 1.52 -0.90
CA LEU A 7 -10.50 0.07 -1.07
C LEU A 7 -11.59 -0.43 -2.01
N LYS A 8 -11.21 -1.22 -3.02
CA LYS A 8 -12.18 -1.81 -3.94
C LYS A 8 -13.14 -2.74 -3.19
N PRO A 9 -14.43 -2.79 -3.58
CA PRO A 9 -15.46 -3.55 -2.86
C PRO A 9 -15.15 -5.05 -2.73
N VAL A 10 -14.52 -5.65 -3.75
CA VAL A 10 -14.08 -7.06 -3.74
C VAL A 10 -13.05 -7.33 -2.63
N GLN A 11 -12.13 -6.39 -2.44
CA GLN A 11 -11.05 -6.48 -1.44
C GLN A 11 -11.55 -6.13 -0.03
N ARG A 12 -12.53 -5.23 0.07
CA ARG A 12 -13.19 -4.88 1.33
C ARG A 12 -13.87 -6.07 1.98
N GLN A 13 -14.48 -6.96 1.19
CA GLN A 13 -14.97 -8.22 1.73
C GLN A 13 -13.81 -9.03 2.32
N GLN A 14 -12.74 -9.31 1.56
CA GLN A 14 -11.59 -10.06 2.06
C GLN A 14 -10.97 -9.46 3.34
N PHE A 15 -10.90 -8.13 3.44
CA PHE A 15 -10.41 -7.43 4.63
C PHE A 15 -11.26 -7.70 5.88
N ARG A 16 -12.57 -7.93 5.73
CA ARG A 16 -13.47 -8.29 6.85
C ARG A 16 -13.28 -9.72 7.35
N TRP A 17 -12.88 -10.63 6.47
CA TRP A 17 -12.68 -12.06 6.79
C TRP A 17 -11.23 -12.37 7.17
N ALA A 18 -10.29 -11.47 6.86
CA ALA A 18 -8.89 -11.66 7.18
C ALA A 18 -8.69 -11.69 8.71
N PRO A 19 -7.81 -12.57 9.23
CA PRO A 19 -7.48 -12.58 10.64
C PRO A 19 -6.93 -11.19 11.02
N HIS A 20 -7.49 -10.59 12.06
CA HIS A 20 -7.04 -9.30 12.59
C HIS A 20 -5.60 -9.44 13.09
N THR A 21 -4.63 -9.22 12.21
CA THR A 21 -3.22 -9.20 12.56
C THR A 21 -2.90 -7.86 13.21
N SER A 22 -2.49 -7.89 14.47
CA SER A 22 -1.93 -6.74 15.16
C SER A 22 -0.61 -6.35 14.49
N GLY A 23 -0.52 -5.11 14.00
CA GLY A 23 0.66 -4.58 13.31
C GLY A 23 0.32 -3.75 12.09
N ALA A 24 1.35 -3.11 11.51
CA ALA A 24 1.21 -2.29 10.31
C ALA A 24 0.56 -3.08 9.17
N SER A 25 -0.62 -2.64 8.75
CA SER A 25 -1.40 -3.37 7.75
C SER A 25 -0.71 -3.28 6.39
N THR A 26 -0.36 -4.44 5.84
CA THR A 26 0.33 -4.52 4.55
C THR A 26 -0.71 -4.61 3.44
N VAL A 27 -0.71 -3.63 2.55
CA VAL A 27 -1.77 -3.41 1.54
C VAL A 27 -1.19 -3.39 0.13
N LYS A 28 -1.88 -3.93 -0.87
CA LYS A 28 -1.35 -3.86 -2.25
C LYS A 28 -1.90 -2.63 -2.97
N PRO A 29 -1.08 -1.82 -3.64
CA PRO A 29 -1.55 -0.65 -4.39
C PRO A 29 -2.67 -0.96 -5.40
N LYS A 30 -2.63 -2.14 -6.02
CA LYS A 30 -3.62 -2.59 -7.02
C LYS A 30 -5.04 -2.76 -6.47
N ASP A 31 -5.17 -2.97 -5.16
CA ASP A 31 -6.44 -3.19 -4.47
C ASP A 31 -7.16 -1.88 -4.15
N TYR A 32 -6.47 -0.75 -4.32
CA TYR A 32 -6.95 0.58 -4.03
C TYR A 32 -7.20 1.39 -5.31
N GLN A 33 -8.09 2.37 -5.19
CA GLN A 33 -8.34 3.38 -6.19
C GLN A 33 -8.11 4.76 -5.58
N GLN A 34 -7.22 5.55 -6.17
CA GLN A 34 -6.98 6.91 -5.71
C GLN A 34 -8.18 7.79 -6.09
N GLU A 35 -8.82 8.40 -5.09
CA GLU A 35 -10.03 9.19 -5.26
C GLU A 35 -9.82 10.59 -4.67
N GLY A 36 -9.02 11.38 -5.40
CA GLY A 36 -8.77 12.77 -5.03
C GLY A 36 -7.78 12.95 -3.88
N CYS A 37 -7.81 14.16 -3.33
CA CYS A 37 -6.95 14.61 -2.26
C CYS A 37 -7.65 15.67 -1.42
N ILE A 38 -7.27 15.77 -0.15
CA ILE A 38 -7.86 16.71 0.80
C ILE A 38 -6.78 17.47 1.56
N GLU A 39 -6.97 18.78 1.71
CA GLU A 39 -6.14 19.60 2.57
C GLU A 39 -6.67 19.54 4.01
N ALA A 40 -5.83 19.02 4.90
CA ALA A 40 -6.12 18.95 6.33
C ALA A 40 -4.82 19.05 7.13
N SER A 41 -4.93 19.49 8.38
CA SER A 41 -3.80 19.56 9.31
C SER A 41 -3.46 18.22 9.97
N SER A 42 -4.37 17.24 9.91
CA SER A 42 -4.19 15.91 10.49
C SER A 42 -5.09 14.88 9.77
N PRO A 43 -4.80 13.57 9.87
CA PRO A 43 -5.66 12.53 9.31
C PRO A 43 -7.08 12.54 9.92
N TYR A 44 -7.20 12.87 11.21
CA TYR A 44 -8.51 13.04 11.86
C TYR A 44 -9.28 14.24 11.31
N ALA A 45 -8.60 15.35 11.01
CA ALA A 45 -9.23 16.50 10.38
C ALA A 45 -9.69 16.17 8.94
N ALA A 46 -8.88 15.43 8.17
CA ALA A 46 -9.28 14.93 6.85
C ALA A 46 -10.51 14.03 6.93
N TRP A 47 -10.54 13.11 7.90
CA TRP A 47 -11.69 12.22 8.13
C TRP A 47 -12.95 12.98 8.54
N ALA A 48 -12.84 13.92 9.47
CA ALA A 48 -13.97 14.73 9.93
C ALA A 48 -14.55 15.56 8.78
N ALA A 49 -13.69 16.16 7.94
CA ALA A 49 -14.11 16.89 6.75
C ALA A 49 -14.79 15.97 5.73
N LEU A 50 -14.20 14.80 5.42
CA LEU A 50 -14.78 13.84 4.47
C LEU A 50 -16.12 13.27 4.96
N ARG A 51 -16.29 13.09 6.27
CA ARG A 51 -17.58 12.68 6.86
C ARG A 51 -18.70 13.68 6.69
N GLN A 52 -18.39 14.95 6.45
CA GLN A 52 -19.39 15.98 6.14
C GLN A 52 -19.73 16.04 4.64
N THR A 53 -19.06 15.24 3.81
CA THR A 53 -19.32 15.14 2.37
C THR A 53 -20.15 13.90 2.03
N SER A 54 -20.60 13.82 0.78
CA SER A 54 -21.29 12.62 0.25
C SER A 54 -20.38 11.39 0.10
N GLN A 55 -19.08 11.52 0.37
CA GLN A 55 -18.10 10.43 0.21
C GLN A 55 -17.26 10.28 1.51
N PRO A 56 -17.86 9.83 2.62
CA PRO A 56 -17.14 9.63 3.89
C PRO A 56 -16.06 8.55 3.74
N LEU A 57 -15.00 8.61 4.54
CA LEU A 57 -14.02 7.51 4.60
C LEU A 57 -14.67 6.26 5.20
N GLU A 58 -14.52 5.13 4.51
CA GLU A 58 -15.04 3.85 4.96
C GLU A 58 -13.94 2.98 5.57
N VAL A 59 -14.35 1.97 6.36
CA VAL A 59 -13.41 1.01 6.92
C VAL A 59 -12.67 0.26 5.80
N GLY A 60 -11.35 0.29 5.86
CA GLY A 60 -10.44 -0.26 4.86
C GLY A 60 -9.88 0.77 3.88
N ASP A 61 -10.46 1.96 3.79
CA ASP A 61 -9.91 3.07 3.00
C ASP A 61 -8.65 3.63 3.67
N MET A 62 -7.81 4.32 2.91
CA MET A 62 -6.56 4.87 3.42
C MET A 62 -6.37 6.34 3.06
N LEU A 63 -5.59 7.00 3.92
CA LEU A 63 -5.04 8.33 3.70
C LEU A 63 -3.52 8.22 3.58
N GLU A 64 -2.98 8.77 2.51
CA GLU A 64 -1.54 8.95 2.32
C GLU A 64 -1.19 10.40 2.61
N ALA A 65 -0.36 10.64 3.62
CA ALA A 65 0.15 11.95 3.94
C ALA A 65 1.25 12.38 2.96
N ALA A 66 1.55 13.68 2.91
CA ALA A 66 2.53 14.24 1.97
C ALA A 66 3.97 13.73 2.16
N ASP A 67 4.29 13.21 3.35
CA ASP A 67 5.54 12.55 3.70
C ASP A 67 5.59 11.07 3.26
N GLY A 68 4.50 10.55 2.68
CA GLY A 68 4.37 9.15 2.27
C GLY A 68 3.83 8.23 3.36
N THR A 69 3.46 8.76 4.53
CA THR A 69 2.87 7.96 5.61
C THR A 69 1.47 7.49 5.22
N LEU A 70 1.24 6.18 5.24
CA LEU A 70 -0.07 5.58 4.93
C LEU A 70 -0.81 5.25 6.22
N LEU A 71 -2.08 5.63 6.26
CA LEU A 71 -2.97 5.43 7.40
C LEU A 71 -4.24 4.76 6.92
N ILE A 72 -4.49 3.53 7.37
CA ILE A 72 -5.71 2.80 7.08
C ILE A 72 -6.79 3.13 8.11
N CYS A 73 -8.01 3.38 7.65
CA CYS A 73 -9.17 3.63 8.49
C CYS A 73 -9.76 2.30 8.96
N LYS A 74 -9.77 2.08 10.27
CA LYS A 74 -10.40 0.94 10.95
C LYS A 74 -11.56 1.40 11.81
N TYR A 75 -12.36 0.45 12.32
CA TYR A 75 -13.49 0.76 13.22
C TYR A 75 -13.09 1.54 14.47
N VAL A 76 -11.86 1.35 14.97
CA VAL A 76 -11.35 1.98 16.20
C VAL A 76 -10.53 3.25 15.95
N GLY A 77 -10.25 3.62 14.70
CA GLY A 77 -9.42 4.78 14.36
C GLY A 77 -8.50 4.53 13.17
N PHE A 78 -7.44 5.33 13.06
CA PHE A 78 -6.42 5.20 12.03
C PHE A 78 -5.25 4.37 12.52
N GLU A 79 -4.78 3.46 11.67
CA GLU A 79 -3.62 2.62 11.93
C GLU A 79 -2.58 2.80 10.82
N PRO A 80 -1.27 2.72 11.14
CA PRO A 80 -0.24 2.78 10.11
C PRO A 80 -0.36 1.59 9.15
N ALA A 81 -0.20 1.87 7.86
CA ALA A 81 -0.19 0.89 6.80
C ALA A 81 1.10 1.02 5.98
N LYS A 82 1.41 -0.01 5.20
CA LYS A 82 2.52 0.02 4.25
C LYS A 82 2.11 -0.65 2.95
N TRP A 83 2.57 -0.08 1.83
CA TRP A 83 2.44 -0.74 0.55
C TRP A 83 3.22 -2.06 0.56
N PHE A 84 2.58 -3.11 0.09
CA PHE A 84 3.23 -4.37 -0.25
C PHE A 84 4.09 -4.13 -1.49
N VAL A 85 5.39 -4.07 -1.28
CA VAL A 85 6.38 -4.08 -2.35
C VAL A 85 6.81 -5.53 -2.52
N ALA A 86 6.49 -6.14 -3.66
CA ALA A 86 7.06 -7.42 -4.02
C ALA A 86 8.56 -7.19 -4.27
N GLU A 87 9.42 -7.93 -3.55
CA GLU A 87 10.85 -7.94 -3.83
C GLU A 87 11.04 -8.30 -5.32
N PRO A 88 11.72 -7.47 -6.13
CA PRO A 88 12.07 -7.86 -7.47
C PRO A 88 12.91 -9.13 -7.36
N ALA A 89 12.52 -10.19 -8.09
CA ALA A 89 13.35 -11.37 -8.21
C ALA A 89 14.77 -10.91 -8.59
N PRO A 90 15.83 -11.40 -7.92
CA PRO A 90 17.18 -11.04 -8.29
C PRO A 90 17.33 -11.31 -9.79
N PRO A 91 17.98 -10.41 -10.56
CA PRO A 91 18.23 -10.67 -11.97
C PRO A 91 18.92 -12.02 -12.02
N GLN A 92 18.22 -13.02 -12.59
CA GLN A 92 18.83 -14.31 -12.88
C GLN A 92 20.03 -13.96 -13.73
N GLY A 93 21.22 -14.18 -13.17
CA GLY A 93 22.47 -13.85 -13.82
C GLY A 93 22.41 -14.39 -15.23
N SER A 94 22.53 -13.51 -16.22
CA SER A 94 22.97 -13.90 -17.53
C SER A 94 24.19 -14.76 -17.29
N ALA A 95 24.06 -16.05 -17.59
CA ALA A 95 25.17 -16.98 -17.56
C ALA A 95 26.20 -16.46 -18.57
N GLU A 96 27.14 -15.67 -18.07
CA GLU A 96 28.43 -15.51 -18.71
C GLU A 96 28.99 -16.93 -18.77
N THR A 97 28.88 -17.53 -19.94
CA THR A 97 29.58 -18.76 -20.27
C THR A 97 31.05 -18.39 -20.32
N PRO A 98 31.91 -18.79 -19.38
CA PRO A 98 33.33 -18.65 -19.61
C PRO A 98 33.67 -19.63 -20.74
N ALA A 99 34.16 -19.10 -21.86
CA ALA A 99 34.75 -19.89 -22.92
C ALA A 99 35.82 -20.82 -22.30
N PRO A 100 35.85 -22.12 -22.64
CA PRO A 100 36.86 -23.01 -22.12
C PRO A 100 38.23 -22.54 -22.61
N ALA A 101 39.11 -22.21 -21.66
CA ALA A 101 40.52 -22.02 -21.90
C ALA A 101 41.08 -23.30 -22.52
N ALA A 102 41.35 -23.26 -23.82
CA ALA A 102 42.13 -24.29 -24.50
C ALA A 102 43.55 -24.26 -23.93
N SER A 103 43.85 -25.29 -23.14
CA SER A 103 45.18 -25.59 -22.64
C SER A 103 46.19 -25.73 -23.78
N LEU A 104 47.35 -25.09 -23.63
CA LEU A 104 48.62 -25.53 -24.21
C LEU A 104 48.96 -26.93 -23.68
N PRO A 105 49.58 -27.82 -24.49
CA PRO A 105 51.05 -27.91 -24.58
C PRO A 105 51.53 -28.27 -26.03
N SER A 106 52.80 -28.28 -26.45
CA SER A 106 54.11 -28.33 -25.79
C SER A 106 55.19 -27.80 -26.75
#